data_AF-A0A383CNU8-F1
#
_entry.id   AF-A0A383CNU8-F1
#
_cell.length_a   1.000
_cell.length_b   1.000
_cell.length_c   1.000
_cell.angle_alpha   90.00
_cell.angle_beta   90.00
_cell.angle_gamma   90.00
#
_symmetry.space_group_name_H-M   'P 1'
#
loop_
_entity.id
_entity.type
_entity.pdbx_description
1 polymer ?
#
loop_
_entity_poly.entity_id
_entity_poly.type
_entity_poly.pdbx_seq_one_letter_code
_entity_poly.pdbx_strand_id
1 'polypeptide(L)'
;MVGVVSAGSPSDVVVSTGQCAQCMTGASIPQGADAIVIVEDSSGYESGPEVQMYTEVQEGQHIRREGEEIQLGDLLINDGTCITTAEIGTIATFGYKDIQVYRKPKLALFATGDELVEPGNDLLPGQIYNSNIYVFEDLARRAGAEVVLKNVIKDDKDSLKTFLADAFDSCDMVISSGGVSMGRFDYVRDVFMELGVKEHFWKVAQKPGRPLFFGSNSTALIFGLPGNPVSAFIGFMEYV
;
A
#
# COMPACT_ATOMS: atom_id res chain seq x y z
N MET A 1 5.85 -34.82 -39.55
CA MET A 1 6.08 -34.36 -38.16
C MET A 1 7.37 -34.97 -37.63
N VAL A 2 8.28 -34.17 -37.06
CA VAL A 2 9.61 -34.63 -36.60
C VAL A 2 9.78 -34.64 -35.09
N GLY A 3 8.83 -34.10 -34.34
CA GLY A 3 8.88 -34.07 -32.87
C GLY A 3 7.80 -33.19 -32.27
N VAL A 4 7.82 -33.14 -30.94
CA VAL A 4 6.94 -32.30 -30.12
C VAL A 4 7.80 -31.34 -29.29
N VAL A 5 7.41 -30.08 -29.25
CA VAL A 5 8.06 -29.01 -28.48
C VAL A 5 7.08 -28.51 -27.42
N SER A 6 7.45 -28.67 -26.16
CA SER A 6 6.59 -28.36 -25.01
C SER A 6 7.16 -27.22 -24.18
N ALA A 7 6.28 -26.42 -23.57
CA ALA A 7 6.70 -25.37 -22.64
C ALA A 7 7.49 -25.97 -21.46
N GLY A 8 8.56 -25.27 -21.05
CA GLY A 8 9.40 -25.68 -19.91
C GLY A 8 10.36 -26.85 -20.17
N SER A 9 10.42 -27.39 -21.38
CA SER A 9 11.40 -28.43 -21.76
C SER A 9 12.29 -27.91 -22.90
N PRO A 10 13.63 -27.99 -22.78
CA PRO A 10 14.50 -27.72 -23.92
C PRO A 10 14.20 -28.74 -25.03
N SER A 11 14.23 -28.29 -26.28
CA SER A 11 13.99 -29.14 -27.43
C SER A 11 15.09 -28.93 -28.47
N ASP A 12 15.76 -30.02 -28.83
CA ASP A 12 16.74 -30.06 -29.91
C ASP A 12 16.08 -30.38 -31.27
N VAL A 13 14.76 -30.22 -31.37
CA VAL A 13 14.02 -30.47 -32.61
C VAL A 13 14.39 -29.41 -33.64
N VAL A 14 14.88 -29.87 -34.78
CA VAL A 14 15.17 -29.04 -35.96
C VAL A 14 14.17 -29.39 -37.05
N VAL A 15 13.52 -28.38 -37.61
CA VAL A 15 12.57 -28.52 -38.72
C VAL A 15 13.29 -28.19 -40.02
N SER A 16 13.28 -29.12 -40.97
CA SER A 16 13.76 -28.91 -42.34
C SER A 16 12.61 -28.73 -43.33
N THR A 17 12.92 -28.40 -44.59
CA THR A 17 11.92 -28.27 -45.66
C THR A 17 11.00 -29.51 -45.75
N GLY A 18 9.69 -29.28 -45.77
CA GLY A 18 8.67 -30.35 -45.82
C GLY A 18 8.40 -31.03 -44.47
N GLN A 19 9.01 -30.56 -43.39
CA GLN A 19 8.79 -31.06 -42.05
C GLN A 19 8.03 -30.04 -41.19
N CYS A 20 7.49 -30.52 -40.08
CA CYS A 20 6.87 -29.70 -39.05
C CYS A 20 7.11 -30.34 -37.68
N ALA A 21 7.02 -29.55 -36.62
CA ALA A 21 6.97 -30.04 -35.24
C ALA A 21 5.66 -29.60 -34.61
N GLN A 22 5.10 -30.43 -33.73
CA GLN A 22 3.97 -30.02 -32.92
C GLN A 22 4.50 -29.14 -31.79
N CYS A 23 3.93 -27.94 -31.58
CA CYS A 23 4.32 -27.05 -30.49
C CYS A 23 3.13 -26.75 -29.59
N MET A 24 3.37 -26.66 -28.29
CA MET A 24 2.38 -26.17 -27.32
C MET A 24 2.55 -24.66 -27.11
N THR A 25 1.47 -23.97 -26.75
CA THR A 25 1.53 -22.54 -26.40
C THR A 25 2.56 -22.28 -25.31
N GLY A 26 3.43 -21.29 -25.54
CA GLY A 26 4.52 -20.92 -24.63
C GLY A 26 5.81 -21.73 -24.79
N ALA A 27 5.87 -22.68 -25.73
CA ALA A 27 7.10 -23.38 -26.08
C ALA A 27 8.01 -22.51 -26.97
N SER A 28 9.32 -22.74 -26.91
CA SER A 28 10.28 -22.10 -27.81
C SER A 28 10.06 -22.55 -29.25
N ILE A 29 10.28 -21.65 -30.21
CA ILE A 29 10.19 -21.99 -31.64
C ILE A 29 11.37 -22.90 -32.01
N PRO A 30 11.14 -24.08 -32.62
CA PRO A 30 12.22 -24.98 -33.03
C PRO A 30 13.05 -24.35 -34.15
N GLN A 31 14.34 -24.70 -34.19
CA GLN A 31 15.23 -24.21 -35.24
C GLN A 31 14.71 -24.61 -36.62
N GLY A 32 14.66 -23.65 -37.55
CA GLY A 32 14.19 -23.85 -38.92
C GLY A 32 12.69 -23.63 -39.12
N ALA A 33 11.91 -23.38 -38.06
CA ALA A 33 10.55 -22.89 -38.16
C ALA A 33 10.49 -21.36 -38.03
N ASP A 34 9.61 -20.74 -38.81
CA ASP A 34 9.44 -19.28 -38.89
C ASP A 34 7.97 -18.83 -38.74
N ALA A 35 7.03 -19.77 -38.57
CA ALA A 35 5.63 -19.50 -38.27
C ALA A 35 4.97 -20.66 -37.51
N ILE A 36 3.85 -20.39 -36.85
CA ILE A 36 2.99 -21.40 -36.21
C ILE A 36 1.65 -21.45 -36.93
N VAL A 37 1.18 -22.67 -37.22
CA VAL A 37 -0.20 -22.94 -37.65
C VAL A 37 -0.99 -23.39 -36.44
N ILE A 38 -2.09 -22.70 -36.13
CA ILE A 38 -2.95 -23.09 -35.02
C ILE A 38 -3.62 -24.44 -35.31
N VAL A 39 -3.97 -25.17 -34.26
CA VAL A 39 -4.46 -26.56 -34.40
C VAL A 39 -5.77 -26.61 -35.19
N GLU A 40 -6.59 -25.56 -35.10
CA GLU A 40 -7.85 -25.40 -35.82
C GLU A 40 -7.66 -25.35 -37.34
N ASP A 41 -6.50 -24.88 -37.80
CA ASP A 41 -6.15 -24.76 -39.22
C ASP A 41 -5.22 -25.88 -39.70
N SER A 42 -5.16 -27.00 -38.95
CA SER A 42 -4.36 -28.16 -39.34
C SER A 42 -4.97 -29.50 -38.91
N SER A 43 -4.47 -30.60 -39.44
CA SER A 43 -4.73 -31.94 -38.90
C SER A 43 -3.83 -32.28 -37.70
N GLY A 44 -3.12 -31.29 -37.13
CA GLY A 44 -2.03 -31.48 -36.16
C GLY A 44 -2.47 -31.90 -34.75
N TYR A 45 -3.77 -32.10 -34.52
CA TYR A 45 -4.31 -32.71 -33.29
C TYR A 45 -4.24 -34.25 -33.31
N GLU A 46 -4.08 -34.86 -34.48
CA GLU A 46 -3.97 -36.31 -34.62
C GLU A 46 -2.53 -36.79 -34.39
N SER A 47 -2.37 -37.96 -33.75
CA SER A 47 -1.06 -38.60 -33.63
C SER A 47 -0.72 -39.31 -34.95
N GLY A 48 -0.01 -38.61 -35.84
CA GLY A 48 0.37 -39.13 -37.14
C GLY A 48 1.69 -38.55 -37.67
N PRO A 49 2.38 -39.25 -38.59
CA PRO A 49 3.61 -38.76 -39.20
C PRO A 49 3.35 -37.60 -40.17
N GLU A 50 2.12 -37.46 -40.68
CA GLU A 50 1.70 -36.46 -41.65
C GLU A 50 0.76 -35.43 -41.03
N VAL A 51 0.92 -34.17 -41.44
CA VAL A 51 0.08 -33.06 -41.00
C VAL A 51 -0.37 -32.29 -42.24
N GLN A 52 -1.68 -32.10 -42.37
CA GLN A 52 -2.27 -31.24 -43.38
C GLN A 52 -2.42 -29.84 -42.80
N MET A 53 -1.99 -28.83 -43.56
CA MET A 53 -2.24 -27.42 -43.24
C MET A 53 -3.39 -26.95 -44.13
N TYR A 54 -4.43 -26.38 -43.53
CA TYR A 54 -5.65 -25.97 -44.24
C TYR A 54 -5.64 -24.51 -44.67
N THR A 55 -4.62 -23.75 -44.26
CA THR A 55 -4.48 -22.33 -44.52
C THR A 55 -3.07 -21.98 -44.99
N GLU A 56 -2.95 -20.86 -45.71
CA GLU A 56 -1.66 -20.23 -45.98
C GLU A 56 -1.15 -19.49 -44.74
N VAL A 57 0.16 -19.45 -44.56
CA VAL A 57 0.80 -18.95 -43.33
C VAL A 57 1.85 -17.92 -43.70
N GLN A 58 1.87 -16.80 -42.96
CA GLN A 58 2.88 -15.75 -43.16
C GLN A 58 4.06 -15.94 -42.20
N GLU A 59 5.24 -15.46 -42.63
CA GLU A 59 6.43 -15.41 -41.77
C GLU A 59 6.13 -14.64 -40.47
N GLY A 60 6.50 -15.22 -39.33
CA GLY A 60 6.30 -14.67 -37.99
C GLY A 60 4.89 -14.85 -37.43
N GLN A 61 3.95 -15.44 -38.19
CA GLN A 61 2.58 -15.61 -37.74
C GLN A 61 2.50 -16.44 -36.45
N HIS A 62 1.78 -15.90 -35.45
CA HIS A 62 1.60 -16.47 -34.11
C HIS A 62 2.90 -16.67 -33.29
N ILE A 63 4.04 -16.13 -33.73
CA ILE A 63 5.28 -16.14 -32.96
C ILE A 63 5.37 -14.87 -32.11
N ARG A 64 5.59 -15.06 -30.80
CA ARG A 64 5.99 -14.00 -29.88
C ARG A 64 7.51 -13.86 -29.85
N ARG A 65 8.03 -12.69 -30.18
CA ARG A 65 9.47 -12.41 -30.21
C ARG A 65 9.98 -12.01 -28.83
N GLU A 66 11.24 -12.32 -28.58
CA GLU A 66 11.94 -11.86 -27.38
C GLU A 66 11.88 -10.33 -27.28
N GLY A 67 11.43 -9.82 -26.13
CA GLY A 67 11.35 -8.39 -25.86
C GLY A 67 10.26 -7.63 -26.60
N GLU A 68 9.28 -8.30 -27.23
CA GLU A 68 8.22 -7.61 -27.99
C GLU A 68 7.24 -6.81 -27.11
N GLU A 69 7.02 -7.25 -25.87
CA GLU A 69 6.17 -6.54 -24.90
C GLU A 69 7.00 -5.59 -24.03
N ILE A 70 8.17 -6.03 -23.57
CA ILE A 70 9.05 -5.30 -22.64
C ILE A 70 10.51 -5.58 -22.99
N GLN A 71 11.32 -4.54 -23.16
CA GLN A 71 12.73 -4.66 -23.50
C GLN A 71 13.62 -4.65 -22.25
N LEU A 72 14.82 -5.21 -22.40
CA LEU A 72 15.83 -5.13 -21.36
C LEU A 72 16.20 -3.66 -21.08
N GLY A 73 16.06 -3.26 -19.83
CA GLY A 73 16.34 -1.90 -19.37
C GLY A 73 15.11 -1.00 -19.27
N ASP A 74 13.93 -1.47 -19.69
CA ASP A 74 12.69 -0.72 -19.51
C ASP A 74 12.34 -0.56 -18.01
N LEU A 75 11.81 0.61 -17.67
CA LEU A 75 11.31 0.88 -16.32
C LEU A 75 9.93 0.22 -16.14
N LEU A 76 9.87 -0.78 -15.27
CA LEU A 76 8.64 -1.54 -15.02
C LEU A 76 7.67 -0.81 -14.08
N ILE A 77 8.20 -0.22 -13.01
CA ILE A 77 7.42 0.43 -11.95
C ILE A 77 8.17 1.71 -11.54
N ASN A 78 7.48 2.85 -11.54
CA ASN A 78 8.07 4.13 -11.11
C ASN A 78 8.32 4.16 -9.59
N ASP A 79 9.35 4.89 -9.16
CA ASP A 79 9.52 5.20 -7.73
C ASP A 79 8.30 5.95 -7.17
N GLY A 80 7.94 5.63 -5.93
CA GLY A 80 6.75 6.18 -5.26
C GLY A 80 5.42 5.54 -5.67
N THR A 81 5.42 4.56 -6.58
CA THR A 81 4.20 3.81 -6.93
C THR A 81 3.69 3.00 -5.74
N CYS A 82 2.40 3.16 -5.42
CA CYS A 82 1.74 2.30 -4.43
C CYS A 82 1.60 0.89 -4.99
N ILE A 83 2.11 -0.10 -4.27
CA ILE A 83 2.12 -1.50 -4.72
C ILE A 83 0.73 -2.11 -4.55
N THR A 84 0.13 -2.52 -5.67
CA THR A 84 -1.11 -3.27 -5.73
C THR A 84 -0.88 -4.66 -6.35
N THR A 85 -1.96 -5.38 -6.65
CA THR A 85 -1.90 -6.68 -7.33
C THR A 85 -1.12 -6.63 -8.65
N ALA A 86 -1.22 -5.54 -9.41
CA ALA A 86 -0.55 -5.40 -10.70
C ALA A 86 0.97 -5.30 -10.55
N GLU A 87 1.43 -4.48 -9.61
CA GLU A 87 2.86 -4.32 -9.31
C GLU A 87 3.43 -5.63 -8.77
N ILE A 88 2.72 -6.33 -7.88
CA ILE A 88 3.13 -7.64 -7.37
C ILE A 88 3.30 -8.65 -8.52
N GLY A 89 2.34 -8.71 -9.44
CA GLY A 89 2.41 -9.57 -10.62
C GLY A 89 3.63 -9.24 -11.48
N THR A 90 3.89 -7.95 -11.72
CA THR A 90 5.05 -7.50 -12.49
C THR A 90 6.36 -7.89 -11.83
N ILE A 91 6.52 -7.64 -10.53
CA ILE A 91 7.70 -8.01 -9.74
C ILE A 91 7.97 -9.52 -9.85
N ALA A 92 6.92 -10.34 -9.68
CA ALA A 92 7.03 -11.79 -9.76
C ALA A 92 7.35 -12.30 -11.18
N THR A 93 6.70 -11.76 -12.21
CA THR A 93 6.93 -12.11 -13.62
C THR A 93 8.40 -11.93 -14.02
N PHE A 94 9.04 -10.88 -13.52
CA PHE A 94 10.45 -10.60 -13.80
C PHE A 94 11.43 -11.23 -12.79
N GLY A 95 10.94 -12.10 -11.89
CA GLY A 95 11.78 -12.91 -11.01
C GLY A 95 12.38 -12.16 -9.83
N TYR A 96 11.87 -10.98 -9.48
CA TYR A 96 12.34 -10.23 -8.31
C TYR A 96 11.73 -10.82 -7.03
N LYS A 97 12.59 -11.37 -6.18
CA LYS A 97 12.16 -11.94 -4.88
C LYS A 97 11.85 -10.85 -3.86
N ASP A 98 12.73 -9.86 -3.75
CA ASP A 98 12.70 -8.81 -2.75
C ASP A 98 12.87 -7.46 -3.46
N ILE A 99 12.20 -6.43 -2.97
CA ILE A 99 12.27 -5.06 -3.48
C ILE A 99 12.48 -4.07 -2.34
N GLN A 100 12.98 -2.89 -2.67
CA GLN A 100 13.08 -1.78 -1.72
C GLN A 100 11.78 -0.99 -1.71
N VAL A 101 11.24 -0.75 -0.51
CA VAL A 101 10.02 0.04 -0.29
C VAL A 101 10.25 1.04 0.83
N TYR A 102 9.47 2.11 0.84
CA TYR A 102 9.44 3.03 1.97
C TYR A 102 8.93 2.31 3.23
N ARG A 103 9.55 2.60 4.37
CA ARG A 103 9.06 2.13 5.67
C ARG A 103 7.69 2.74 5.96
N LYS A 104 6.88 2.05 6.76
CA LYS A 104 5.63 2.63 7.28
C LYS A 104 5.95 3.82 8.21
N PRO A 105 5.19 4.92 8.13
CA PRO A 105 5.25 5.98 9.13
C PRO A 105 4.85 5.43 10.51
N LYS A 106 5.61 5.77 11.55
CA LYS A 106 5.30 5.41 12.93
C LYS A 106 4.49 6.51 13.59
N LEU A 107 3.44 6.12 14.29
CA LEU A 107 2.43 7.04 14.78
C LEU A 107 2.11 6.80 16.26
N ALA A 108 2.04 7.88 17.03
CA ALA A 108 1.53 7.89 18.40
C ALA A 108 0.12 8.47 18.44
N LEU A 109 -0.79 7.79 19.13
CA LEU A 109 -2.15 8.23 19.41
C LEU A 109 -2.31 8.50 20.89
N PHE A 110 -2.93 9.62 21.24
CA PHE A 110 -3.40 9.79 22.61
C PHE A 110 -4.71 10.56 22.71
N ALA A 111 -5.48 10.24 23.73
CA ALA A 111 -6.66 11.01 24.13
C ALA A 111 -6.38 11.68 25.48
N THR A 112 -7.02 12.82 25.71
CA THR A 112 -7.05 13.47 27.02
C THR A 112 -8.48 13.72 27.46
N GLY A 113 -8.72 13.65 28.76
CA GLY A 113 -10.02 13.90 29.36
C GLY A 113 -10.32 12.95 30.51
N ASP A 114 -10.58 13.51 31.69
CA ASP A 114 -10.98 12.76 32.88
C ASP A 114 -12.35 12.07 32.72
N GLU A 115 -13.16 12.51 31.75
CA GLU A 115 -14.44 11.90 31.40
C GLU A 115 -14.29 10.57 30.64
N LEU A 116 -13.11 10.29 30.07
CA LEU A 116 -12.92 9.17 29.16
C LEU A 116 -12.78 7.84 29.89
N VAL A 117 -13.57 6.86 29.47
CA VAL A 117 -13.55 5.49 29.96
C VAL A 117 -13.35 4.53 28.79
N GLU A 118 -12.54 3.50 28.98
CA GLU A 118 -12.35 2.48 27.94
C GLU A 118 -13.60 1.61 27.76
N PRO A 119 -14.01 1.29 26.51
CA PRO A 119 -15.12 0.40 26.25
C PRO A 119 -15.01 -0.93 27.00
N GLY A 120 -16.12 -1.38 27.60
CA GLY A 120 -16.19 -2.60 28.41
C GLY A 120 -16.18 -2.38 29.92
N ASN A 121 -15.89 -1.16 30.38
CA ASN A 121 -16.08 -0.76 31.78
C ASN A 121 -17.43 -0.06 31.96
N ASP A 122 -17.95 -0.03 33.20
CA ASP A 122 -19.17 0.72 33.52
C ASP A 122 -18.94 2.24 33.46
N LEU A 123 -19.91 2.99 32.95
CA LEU A 123 -19.89 4.46 33.00
C LEU A 123 -20.41 4.97 34.34
N LEU A 124 -19.62 5.83 34.97
CA LEU A 124 -20.09 6.67 36.07
C LEU A 124 -20.73 7.96 35.54
N PRO A 125 -21.54 8.67 36.35
CA PRO A 125 -22.12 9.95 35.96
C PRO A 125 -21.06 10.94 35.47
N GLY A 126 -21.26 11.50 34.27
CA GLY A 126 -20.35 12.46 33.64
C GLY A 126 -19.26 11.84 32.79
N GLN A 127 -19.15 10.51 32.73
CA GLN A 127 -18.20 9.81 31.87
C GLN A 127 -18.79 9.46 30.50
N ILE A 128 -17.90 9.32 29.53
CA ILE A 128 -18.19 8.87 28.17
C ILE A 128 -17.12 7.87 27.71
N TYR A 129 -17.47 7.03 26.75
CA TYR A 129 -16.49 6.08 26.21
C TYR A 129 -15.48 6.74 25.27
N ASN A 130 -14.22 6.33 25.40
CA ASN A 130 -13.18 6.62 24.42
C ASN A 130 -13.52 5.91 23.09
N SER A 131 -13.81 6.70 22.06
CA SER A 131 -14.14 6.21 20.72
C SER A 131 -13.15 6.67 19.65
N ASN A 132 -12.70 7.92 19.72
CA ASN A 132 -11.86 8.53 18.69
C ASN A 132 -10.53 7.80 18.47
N ILE A 133 -9.88 7.32 19.52
CA ILE A 133 -8.60 6.63 19.38
C ILE A 133 -8.74 5.33 18.60
N TYR A 134 -9.86 4.61 18.73
CA TYR A 134 -10.14 3.42 17.95
C TYR A 134 -10.37 3.75 16.47
N VAL A 135 -11.07 4.86 16.21
CA VAL A 135 -11.28 5.36 14.84
C VAL A 135 -9.96 5.77 14.19
N PHE A 136 -9.13 6.55 14.90
CA PHE A 136 -7.83 6.98 14.39
C PHE A 136 -6.87 5.83 14.15
N GLU A 137 -6.88 4.81 15.01
CA GLU A 137 -6.05 3.62 14.84
C GLU A 137 -6.41 2.84 13.57
N ASP A 138 -7.70 2.64 13.29
CA ASP A 138 -8.15 1.97 12.07
C ASP A 138 -7.82 2.80 10.82
N LEU A 139 -8.10 4.10 10.84
CA LEU A 139 -7.81 4.99 9.71
C LEU A 139 -6.31 5.07 9.41
N ALA A 140 -5.45 5.23 10.43
CA ALA A 140 -4.00 5.26 10.27
C ALA A 140 -3.46 3.96 9.65
N ARG A 141 -3.94 2.80 10.11
CA ARG A 141 -3.54 1.50 9.55
C ARG A 141 -3.96 1.35 8.09
N ARG A 142 -5.17 1.81 7.73
CA ARG A 142 -5.65 1.82 6.34
C ARG A 142 -4.85 2.75 5.44
N ALA A 143 -4.36 3.87 5.98
CA ALA A 143 -3.46 4.78 5.30
C ALA A 143 -2.00 4.25 5.20
N GLY A 144 -1.72 3.08 5.77
CA GLY A 144 -0.41 2.43 5.69
C GLY A 144 0.55 2.78 6.82
N ALA A 145 0.11 3.52 7.84
CA ALA A 145 0.91 3.83 9.02
C ALA A 145 0.90 2.69 10.05
N GLU A 146 1.89 2.70 10.93
CA GLU A 146 2.03 1.80 12.07
C GLU A 146 1.79 2.59 13.37
N VAL A 147 0.74 2.23 14.12
CA VAL A 147 0.49 2.82 15.44
C VAL A 147 1.34 2.10 16.47
N VAL A 148 2.36 2.78 17.00
CA VAL A 148 3.35 2.19 17.92
C VAL A 148 3.13 2.60 19.38
N LEU A 149 2.48 3.74 19.62
CA LEU A 149 2.15 4.24 20.95
C LEU A 149 0.67 4.64 20.97
N LYS A 150 -0.04 4.21 22.02
CA LYS A 150 -1.46 4.52 22.23
C LYS A 150 -1.74 4.67 23.72
N ASN A 151 -2.31 5.81 24.13
CA ASN A 151 -2.64 6.04 25.54
C ASN A 151 -3.87 6.93 25.75
N VAL A 152 -4.52 6.80 26.91
CA VAL A 152 -5.49 7.79 27.42
C VAL A 152 -4.88 8.43 28.64
N ILE A 153 -4.56 9.71 28.52
CA ILE A 153 -3.84 10.47 29.53
C ILE A 153 -4.89 11.29 30.28
N LYS A 154 -5.00 11.05 31.58
CA LYS A 154 -5.80 11.90 32.47
C LYS A 154 -5.27 13.33 32.47
N ASP A 155 -6.01 14.28 33.02
CA ASP A 155 -5.65 15.71 32.96
C ASP A 155 -4.45 16.09 33.86
N ASP A 156 -3.28 15.52 33.54
CA ASP A 156 -2.00 15.69 34.22
C ASP A 156 -0.91 16.10 33.22
N LYS A 157 -0.33 17.29 33.44
CA LYS A 157 0.68 17.88 32.55
C LYS A 157 1.97 17.06 32.50
N ASP A 158 2.39 16.48 33.61
CA ASP A 158 3.67 15.76 33.68
C ASP A 158 3.59 14.40 32.97
N SER A 159 2.47 13.71 33.11
CA SER A 159 2.16 12.49 32.34
C SER A 159 2.11 12.77 30.85
N LEU A 160 1.48 13.88 30.43
CA LEU A 160 1.44 14.27 29.02
C LEU A 160 2.83 14.60 28.47
N LYS A 161 3.65 15.35 29.23
CA LYS A 161 5.05 15.65 28.83
C LYS A 161 5.87 14.39 28.63
N THR A 162 5.75 13.45 29.57
CA THR A 162 6.48 12.18 29.53
C THR A 162 6.08 11.39 28.28
N PHE A 163 4.78 11.23 28.05
CA PHE A 163 4.29 10.53 26.86
C PHE A 163 4.75 11.19 25.54
N LEU A 164 4.69 12.53 25.47
CA LEU A 164 5.08 13.25 24.26
C LEU A 164 6.59 13.21 24.01
N ALA A 165 7.42 13.21 25.05
CA ALA A 165 8.86 13.00 24.90
C ALA A 165 9.15 11.64 24.27
N ASP A 166 8.55 10.57 24.80
CA ASP A 166 8.69 9.21 24.24
C ASP A 166 8.18 9.13 22.80
N ALA A 167 7.05 9.81 22.50
CA ALA A 167 6.47 9.84 21.17
C ALA A 167 7.36 10.59 20.17
N PHE A 168 7.96 11.71 20.54
CA PHE A 168 8.82 12.49 19.65
C PHE A 168 10.16 11.81 19.36
N ASP A 169 10.62 10.93 20.25
CA ASP A 169 11.85 10.14 20.05
C ASP A 169 11.62 8.90 19.16
N SER A 170 10.38 8.40 19.06
CA SER A 170 10.10 7.09 18.44
C SER A 170 9.10 7.10 17.28
N CYS A 171 8.39 8.22 17.05
CA CYS A 171 7.35 8.35 16.02
C CYS A 171 7.62 9.50 15.04
N ASP A 172 7.08 9.36 13.84
CA ASP A 172 7.07 10.39 12.80
C ASP A 172 5.84 11.32 12.90
N MET A 173 4.81 10.86 13.60
CA MET A 173 3.56 11.59 13.77
C MET A 173 2.94 11.35 15.15
N VAL A 174 2.36 12.40 15.72
CA VAL A 174 1.56 12.33 16.94
C VAL A 174 0.18 12.90 16.65
N ILE A 175 -0.88 12.17 17.03
CA ILE A 175 -2.26 12.62 16.91
C ILE A 175 -2.93 12.61 18.28
N SER A 176 -3.48 13.76 18.68
CA SER A 176 -4.31 13.89 19.87
C SER A 176 -5.80 13.87 19.53
N SER A 177 -6.58 13.23 20.38
CA SER A 177 -8.04 13.38 20.44
C SER A 177 -8.40 14.22 21.67
N GLY A 178 -8.92 15.42 21.46
CA GLY A 178 -9.27 16.34 22.54
C GLY A 178 -8.10 17.22 22.99
N GLY A 179 -8.41 18.13 23.92
CA GLY A 179 -7.41 18.99 24.57
C GLY A 179 -6.79 20.09 23.70
N VAL A 180 -7.40 20.43 22.55
CA VAL A 180 -6.96 21.54 21.65
C VAL A 180 -8.04 22.60 21.38
N SER A 181 -9.03 22.68 22.26
CA SER A 181 -10.19 23.57 22.15
C SER A 181 -10.14 24.70 23.17
N MET A 182 -10.69 25.87 22.80
CA MET A 182 -10.79 27.04 23.68
C MET A 182 -11.47 26.71 25.03
N GLY A 183 -10.67 26.54 26.09
CA GLY A 183 -11.13 26.21 27.43
C GLY A 183 -10.05 26.40 28.49
N ARG A 184 -10.46 26.51 29.76
CA ARG A 184 -9.57 26.67 30.92
C ARG A 184 -8.64 25.46 31.15
N PHE A 185 -8.94 24.34 30.50
CA PHE A 185 -8.26 23.05 30.61
C PHE A 185 -7.48 22.67 29.34
N ASP A 186 -7.18 23.62 28.46
CA ASP A 186 -6.55 23.37 27.15
C ASP A 186 -5.01 23.26 27.23
N TYR A 187 -4.51 22.41 28.13
CA TYR A 187 -3.06 22.31 28.38
C TYR A 187 -2.29 21.51 27.33
N VAL A 188 -2.95 20.76 26.43
CA VAL A 188 -2.22 19.97 25.42
C VAL A 188 -1.47 20.88 24.47
N ARG A 189 -2.11 21.96 24.00
CA ARG A 189 -1.46 22.98 23.18
C ARG A 189 -0.29 23.64 23.92
N ASP A 190 -0.49 24.01 25.18
CA ASP A 190 0.58 24.59 26.01
C ASP A 190 1.77 23.62 26.13
N VAL A 191 1.50 22.34 26.41
CA VAL A 191 2.56 21.32 26.51
C VAL A 191 3.26 21.11 25.16
N PHE A 192 2.55 21.13 24.03
CA PHE A 192 3.20 21.12 22.72
C PHE A 192 4.17 22.28 22.57
N MET A 193 3.77 23.50 22.93
CA MET A 193 4.63 24.68 22.84
C MET A 193 5.83 24.60 23.80
N GLU A 194 5.61 24.12 25.02
CA GLU A 194 6.68 23.90 26.01
C GLU A 194 7.72 22.87 25.53
N LEU A 195 7.29 21.87 24.76
CA LEU A 195 8.16 20.86 24.16
C LEU A 195 8.77 21.29 22.80
N GLY A 196 8.68 22.58 22.46
CA GLY A 196 9.31 23.14 21.26
C GLY A 196 8.61 22.79 19.95
N VAL A 197 7.34 22.37 19.98
CA VAL A 197 6.54 22.21 18.77
C VAL A 197 6.32 23.58 18.15
N LYS A 198 6.71 23.73 16.89
CA LYS A 198 6.36 24.89 16.08
C LYS A 198 4.91 24.76 15.63
N GLU A 199 4.05 25.63 16.15
CA GLU A 199 2.68 25.77 15.65
C GLU A 199 2.69 26.33 14.21
N HIS A 200 1.98 25.66 13.31
CA HIS A 200 1.73 26.16 11.95
C HIS A 200 0.36 26.80 11.84
N PHE A 201 -0.65 26.17 12.44
CA PHE A 201 -1.96 26.77 12.59
C PHE A 201 -2.72 26.19 13.78
N TRP A 202 -3.64 27.00 14.29
CA TRP A 202 -4.64 26.58 15.27
C TRP A 202 -5.99 27.14 14.86
N LYS A 203 -6.89 26.21 14.55
CA LYS A 203 -8.22 26.38 13.95
C LYS A 203 -8.21 26.49 12.43
N VAL A 204 -9.28 25.95 11.86
CA VAL A 204 -9.58 26.03 10.44
C VAL A 204 -11.01 26.55 10.25
N ALA A 205 -11.24 27.30 9.17
CA ALA A 205 -12.55 27.82 8.80
C ALA A 205 -13.42 26.70 8.19
N GLN A 206 -13.83 25.76 9.03
CA GLN A 206 -14.62 24.59 8.64
C GLN A 206 -15.76 24.29 9.62
N LYS A 207 -16.69 23.43 9.19
CA LYS A 207 -17.73 22.87 10.04
C LYS A 207 -18.02 21.42 9.60
N PRO A 208 -18.01 20.44 10.53
CA PRO A 208 -17.66 20.55 11.95
C PRO A 208 -16.14 20.65 12.17
N GLY A 209 -15.68 20.72 13.43
CA GLY A 209 -14.24 20.67 13.74
C GLY A 209 -13.44 21.96 13.54
N ARG A 210 -14.00 23.12 13.91
CA ARG A 210 -13.26 24.39 13.87
C ARG A 210 -11.91 24.35 14.62
N PRO A 211 -11.81 23.81 15.85
CA PRO A 211 -10.50 23.60 16.49
C PRO A 211 -9.77 22.48 15.74
N LEU A 212 -8.58 22.77 15.23
CA LEU A 212 -7.66 21.78 14.68
C LEU A 212 -6.28 22.37 14.83
N PHE A 213 -5.40 21.67 15.54
CA PHE A 213 -4.02 22.08 15.75
C PHE A 213 -3.14 21.32 14.78
N PHE A 214 -2.23 22.02 14.12
CA PHE A 214 -1.15 21.42 13.38
C PHE A 214 0.17 22.09 13.73
N GLY A 215 1.16 21.27 14.04
CA GLY A 215 2.51 21.70 14.36
C GLY A 215 3.53 20.66 13.93
N SER A 216 4.80 21.01 14.07
CA SER A 216 5.91 20.07 13.89
C SER A 216 7.07 20.39 14.82
N ASN A 217 7.87 19.38 15.12
CA ASN A 217 9.21 19.60 15.65
C ASN A 217 10.25 19.04 14.64
N SER A 218 11.48 18.77 15.08
CA SER A 218 12.53 18.25 14.20
C SER A 218 12.33 16.79 13.75
N THR A 219 11.48 16.03 14.44
CA THR A 219 11.32 14.58 14.23
C THR A 219 9.91 14.18 13.81
N ALA A 220 8.89 14.92 14.22
CA ALA A 220 7.49 14.53 14.07
C ALA A 220 6.56 15.65 13.61
N LEU A 221 5.49 15.25 12.93
CA LEU A 221 4.29 16.05 12.71
C LEU A 221 3.31 15.86 13.87
N ILE A 222 2.61 16.92 14.28
CA ILE A 222 1.68 16.88 15.39
C ILE A 222 0.32 17.38 14.92
N PHE A 223 -0.70 16.54 15.06
CA PHE A 223 -2.10 16.89 14.83
C PHE A 223 -2.87 16.85 16.13
N GLY A 224 -3.56 17.93 16.45
CA GLY A 224 -4.53 17.96 17.54
C GLY A 224 -5.93 18.03 16.98
N LEU A 225 -6.71 16.96 17.17
CA LEU A 225 -8.07 16.85 16.67
C LEU A 225 -9.08 17.10 17.81
N PRO A 226 -10.28 17.64 17.52
CA PRO A 226 -11.33 17.84 18.52
C PRO A 226 -11.73 16.59 19.28
N GLY A 227 -12.24 16.74 20.51
CA GLY A 227 -12.82 15.61 21.24
C GLY A 227 -14.17 15.13 20.69
N ASN A 228 -14.93 15.99 19.99
CA ASN A 228 -16.20 15.62 19.38
C ASN A 228 -16.00 14.56 18.28
N PRO A 229 -16.65 13.38 18.33
CA PRO A 229 -16.33 12.27 17.43
C PRO A 229 -16.48 12.56 15.93
N VAL A 230 -17.54 13.27 15.54
CA VAL A 230 -17.75 13.62 14.12
C VAL A 230 -16.71 14.62 13.65
N SER A 231 -16.36 15.59 14.50
CA SER A 231 -15.32 16.58 14.21
C SER A 231 -13.93 15.95 14.13
N ALA A 232 -13.63 15.01 15.02
CA ALA A 232 -12.41 14.21 15.02
C ALA A 232 -12.27 13.41 13.74
N PHE A 233 -13.30 12.66 13.36
CA PHE A 233 -13.29 11.84 12.15
C PHE A 233 -13.04 12.68 10.89
N ILE A 234 -13.77 13.78 10.72
CA ILE A 234 -13.58 14.68 9.57
C ILE A 234 -12.20 15.34 9.61
N GLY A 235 -11.74 15.76 10.79
CA GLY A 235 -10.40 16.32 10.97
C GLY A 235 -9.28 15.34 10.58
N PHE A 236 -9.45 14.05 10.87
CA PHE A 236 -8.53 13.02 10.39
C PHE A 236 -8.59 12.91 8.87
N MET A 237 -9.78 12.65 8.31
CA MET A 237 -9.95 12.36 6.88
C MET A 237 -9.47 13.49 5.95
N GLU A 238 -9.57 14.75 6.38
CA GLU A 238 -9.25 15.90 5.54
C GLU A 238 -7.79 16.39 5.69
N TYR A 239 -7.13 16.12 6.82
CA TYR A 239 -5.83 16.74 7.14
C TYR A 239 -4.71 15.77 7.51
N VAL A 240 -5.05 14.51 7.83
CA VAL A 240 -4.10 13.51 8.34
C VAL A 240 -3.97 12.36 7.35
#